data_AF-A0A397GB23-F1
#
_entry.id   AF-A0A397GB23-F1
#
_cell.length_a   1.000
_cell.length_b   1.000
_cell.length_c   1.000
_cell.angle_alpha   90.00
_cell.angle_beta   90.00
_cell.angle_gamma   90.00
#
_symmetry.space_group_name_H-M   'P 1'
#
loop_
_entity.id
_entity.type
_entity.pdbx_description
1 polymer ?
#
loop_
_entity_poly.entity_id
_entity_poly.type
_entity_poly.pdbx_seq_one_letter_code
_entity_poly.pdbx_strand_id
1 'polypeptide(L)'
;MNALSQTKFILGTSIQEFDNKKFRKLFHLAKTPKELYYAKNYLCRYFARGKVGVYKWDPKNQIFEYYNKKDACESFIQNEHMIFKNDKGKIIEKFSIQSWFFREMPFFSLEFGKEIRDAVKLILNHMREVLCSSNKDQELYMMGLILRIAIGQKMSKSMFLYSGPGTGKTMLTWFLRIMVLGSKISTKTSNEKIITGSFNKELEGKVLLVLEEMSNSKSTDWITFANRLKDFIDSDTIMIEEKYKTPYPVTNITNLIINSNNSKTIRLDTLVE
;
A
#
# COMPACT_ATOMS: atom_id res chain seq x y z
N MET A 1 -17.77 2.41 32.80
CA MET A 1 -17.27 3.25 31.69
C MET A 1 -17.19 2.37 30.46
N ASN A 2 -18.08 2.60 29.50
CA ASN A 2 -18.29 1.71 28.36
C ASN A 2 -17.05 1.68 27.47
N ALA A 3 -16.57 0.46 27.20
CA ALA A 3 -15.59 0.18 26.18
C ALA A 3 -16.08 0.78 24.85
N LEU A 4 -15.33 1.76 24.33
CA LEU A 4 -15.38 2.12 22.91
C LEU A 4 -15.10 0.83 22.15
N SER A 5 -16.14 0.25 21.55
CA SER A 5 -16.01 -0.93 20.72
C SER A 5 -14.97 -0.64 19.65
N GLN A 6 -13.96 -1.49 19.57
CA GLN A 6 -12.96 -1.45 18.51
C GLN A 6 -13.70 -1.33 17.18
N THR A 7 -13.66 -0.14 16.58
CA THR A 7 -14.42 0.14 15.37
C THR A 7 -13.71 -0.63 14.27
N LYS A 8 -14.24 -1.81 13.94
CA LYS A 8 -13.73 -2.66 12.87
C LYS A 8 -13.55 -1.78 11.64
N PHE A 9 -12.35 -1.77 11.07
CA PHE A 9 -12.05 -1.04 9.85
C PHE A 9 -13.00 -1.54 8.74
N ILE A 10 -13.98 -0.72 8.38
CA ILE A 10 -15.07 -1.11 7.44
C ILE A 10 -14.94 -0.45 6.07
N LEU A 11 -14.16 0.63 5.96
CA LEU A 11 -13.87 1.26 4.69
C LEU A 11 -13.15 0.26 3.77
N GLY A 12 -13.52 0.19 2.49
CA GLY A 12 -12.84 -0.69 1.54
C GLY A 12 -13.26 -2.16 1.61
N THR A 13 -14.17 -2.53 2.52
CA THR A 13 -14.59 -3.93 2.69
C THR A 13 -15.62 -4.37 1.64
N SER A 14 -16.22 -3.44 0.91
CA SER A 14 -17.23 -3.78 -0.09
C SER A 14 -16.60 -4.26 -1.39
N ILE A 15 -17.13 -5.34 -1.94
CA ILE A 15 -16.77 -5.91 -3.25
C ILE A 15 -17.71 -5.43 -4.38
N GLN A 16 -18.83 -4.80 -4.02
CA GLN A 16 -19.82 -4.25 -4.96
C GLN A 16 -19.77 -2.73 -4.95
N GLU A 17 -19.99 -2.09 -6.09
CA GLU A 17 -20.05 -0.63 -6.22
C GLU A 17 -21.07 0.00 -5.25
N PHE A 18 -20.85 1.29 -4.95
CA PHE A 18 -21.77 2.04 -4.10
C PHE A 18 -23.11 2.23 -4.81
N ASP A 19 -24.20 1.80 -4.17
CA ASP A 19 -25.56 2.00 -4.66
C ASP A 19 -26.28 3.05 -3.81
N ASN A 20 -26.45 4.23 -4.39
CA ASN A 20 -27.13 5.35 -3.72
C ASN A 20 -28.61 5.04 -3.44
N LYS A 21 -29.29 4.24 -4.28
CA LYS A 21 -30.69 3.84 -4.03
C LYS A 21 -30.78 2.94 -2.80
N LYS A 22 -29.84 2.00 -2.66
CA LYS A 22 -29.73 1.14 -1.48
C LYS A 22 -29.44 1.94 -0.21
N PHE A 23 -28.51 2.90 -0.28
CA PHE A 23 -28.24 3.80 0.85
C PHE A 23 -29.51 4.54 1.30
N ARG A 24 -30.20 5.21 0.38
CA ARG A 24 -31.43 5.95 0.68
C ARG A 24 -32.53 5.06 1.24
N LYS A 25 -32.66 3.83 0.74
CA LYS A 25 -33.60 2.86 1.29
C LYS A 25 -33.28 2.56 2.76
N LEU A 26 -32.01 2.31 3.10
CA LEU A 26 -31.59 2.10 4.49
C LEU A 26 -31.82 3.35 5.35
N PHE A 27 -31.58 4.54 4.79
CA PHE A 27 -31.76 5.80 5.49
C PHE A 27 -33.24 6.05 5.83
N HIS A 28 -34.13 6.00 4.84
CA HIS A 28 -35.56 6.28 5.04
C HIS A 28 -36.34 5.16 5.73
N LEU A 29 -35.80 3.94 5.81
CA LEU A 29 -36.42 2.85 6.58
C LEU A 29 -36.24 3.01 8.09
N ALA A 30 -35.29 3.84 8.54
CA ALA A 30 -35.04 4.04 9.96
C ALA A 30 -36.26 4.70 10.64
N LYS A 31 -36.87 4.01 11.59
CA LYS A 31 -37.98 4.53 12.41
C LYS A 31 -37.49 5.18 13.69
N THR A 32 -36.30 4.80 14.14
CA THR A 32 -35.65 5.31 15.35
C THR A 32 -34.26 5.84 15.04
N PRO A 33 -33.71 6.79 15.83
CA PRO A 33 -32.34 7.27 15.65
C PRO A 33 -31.29 6.15 15.68
N LYS A 34 -31.54 5.08 16.44
CA LYS A 34 -30.65 3.92 16.53
C LYS A 34 -30.56 3.14 15.21
N GLU A 35 -31.65 3.07 14.45
CA GLU A 35 -31.68 2.35 13.17
C GLU A 35 -30.86 3.04 12.06
N LEU A 36 -30.55 4.33 12.21
CA LEU A 36 -29.61 5.02 11.32
C LEU A 36 -28.23 4.37 11.27
N TYR A 37 -27.88 3.54 12.26
CA TYR A 37 -26.67 2.73 12.26
C TYR A 37 -26.48 1.94 10.95
N TYR A 38 -27.55 1.40 10.36
CA TYR A 38 -27.45 0.64 9.11
C TYR A 38 -27.06 1.50 7.91
N ALA A 39 -27.66 2.69 7.79
CA ALA A 39 -27.33 3.64 6.74
C ALA A 39 -25.91 4.21 6.93
N LYS A 40 -25.56 4.59 8.17
CA LYS A 40 -24.22 5.07 8.55
C LYS A 40 -23.14 4.04 8.20
N ASN A 41 -23.34 2.78 8.62
CA ASN A 41 -22.40 1.70 8.31
C ASN A 41 -22.27 1.43 6.82
N TYR A 42 -23.37 1.44 6.07
CA TYR A 42 -23.31 1.25 4.63
C TYR A 42 -22.46 2.35 3.99
N LEU A 43 -22.69 3.62 4.34
CA LEU A 43 -21.92 4.74 3.82
C LEU A 43 -20.43 4.65 4.20
N CYS A 44 -20.11 4.30 5.44
CA CYS A 44 -18.73 4.15 5.92
C CYS A 44 -17.95 2.99 5.28
N ARG A 45 -18.61 2.06 4.58
CA ARG A 45 -17.90 1.04 3.77
C ARG A 45 -17.28 1.62 2.50
N TYR A 46 -17.82 2.74 2.04
CA TYR A 46 -17.42 3.37 0.79
C TYR A 46 -16.73 4.71 0.99
N PHE A 47 -17.11 5.48 2.01
CA PHE A 47 -16.64 6.85 2.18
C PHE A 47 -15.94 7.07 3.52
N ALA A 48 -14.87 7.84 3.48
CA ALA A 48 -14.17 8.27 4.68
C ALA A 48 -13.77 9.75 4.60
N ARG A 49 -13.96 10.46 5.72
CA ARG A 49 -13.66 11.89 5.83
C ARG A 49 -12.15 12.10 5.95
N GLY A 50 -11.52 12.72 4.95
CA GLY A 50 -10.15 13.23 5.04
C GLY A 50 -10.08 14.61 5.71
N LYS A 51 -8.87 15.12 5.97
CA LYS A 51 -8.67 16.47 6.54
C LYS A 51 -9.25 17.58 5.67
N VAL A 52 -9.11 17.44 4.35
CA VAL A 52 -9.46 18.47 3.35
C VAL A 52 -10.49 17.99 2.30
N GLY A 53 -10.99 16.76 2.41
CA GLY A 53 -11.90 16.17 1.43
C GLY A 53 -12.47 14.82 1.87
N VAL A 54 -12.85 13.99 0.91
CA VAL A 54 -13.47 12.68 1.13
C VAL A 54 -12.76 11.64 0.27
N TYR A 55 -12.42 10.50 0.86
CA TYR A 55 -11.97 9.32 0.14
C TYR A 55 -13.16 8.42 -0.16
N LYS A 56 -13.29 7.99 -1.41
CA LYS A 56 -14.27 7.01 -1.87
C LYS A 56 -13.54 5.73 -2.26
N TRP A 57 -14.02 4.60 -1.78
CA TRP A 57 -13.56 3.29 -2.20
C TRP A 57 -14.16 2.93 -3.56
N ASP A 58 -13.30 2.51 -4.49
CA ASP A 58 -13.68 1.86 -5.73
C ASP A 58 -13.36 0.35 -5.65
N PRO A 59 -14.39 -0.49 -5.41
CA PRO A 59 -14.24 -1.94 -5.35
C PRO A 59 -13.69 -2.57 -6.63
N LYS A 60 -14.01 -2.01 -7.80
CA LYS A 60 -13.68 -2.60 -9.10
C LYS A 60 -12.17 -2.50 -9.35
N ASN A 61 -11.62 -1.33 -9.11
CA ASN A 61 -10.19 -1.06 -9.31
C ASN A 61 -9.36 -1.30 -8.03
N GLN A 62 -10.00 -1.51 -6.88
CA GLN A 62 -9.36 -1.69 -5.57
C GLN A 62 -8.51 -0.47 -5.16
N ILE A 63 -9.04 0.73 -5.42
CA ILE A 63 -8.36 2.00 -5.14
C ILE A 63 -9.24 2.94 -4.31
N PHE A 64 -8.61 3.93 -3.67
CA PHE A 64 -9.29 5.06 -3.06
C PHE A 64 -9.20 6.28 -3.97
N GLU A 65 -10.37 6.80 -4.35
CA GLU A 65 -10.50 8.04 -5.11
C GLU A 65 -10.68 9.21 -4.14
N TYR A 66 -9.93 10.29 -4.34
CA TYR A 66 -10.08 11.51 -3.55
C TYR A 66 -11.05 12.47 -4.23
N TYR A 67 -11.97 13.03 -3.44
CA TYR A 67 -12.88 14.09 -3.85
C TYR A 67 -12.74 15.28 -2.90
N ASN A 68 -12.79 16.49 -3.44
CA ASN A 68 -12.96 17.66 -2.58
C ASN A 68 -14.35 17.63 -1.93
N LYS A 69 -14.55 18.41 -0.86
CA LYS A 69 -15.81 18.42 -0.10
C LYS A 69 -17.03 18.76 -0.97
N LYS A 70 -16.89 19.69 -1.92
CA LYS A 70 -18.00 20.17 -2.76
C LYS A 70 -18.50 19.03 -3.67
N ASP A 71 -17.60 18.41 -4.41
CA ASP A 71 -17.92 17.32 -5.34
C ASP A 71 -18.52 16.12 -4.60
N ALA A 72 -17.99 15.84 -3.41
CA ALA A 72 -18.50 14.77 -2.55
C ALA A 72 -19.94 15.03 -2.09
N CYS A 73 -20.25 16.26 -1.68
CA CYS A 73 -21.59 16.66 -1.27
C CYS A 73 -22.61 16.62 -2.42
N GLU A 74 -22.20 17.03 -3.62
CA GLU A 74 -23.08 17.08 -4.80
C GLU A 74 -23.38 15.67 -5.32
N SER A 75 -22.39 14.78 -5.26
CA SER A 75 -22.47 13.47 -5.91
C SER A 75 -23.04 12.38 -5.00
N PHE A 76 -22.54 12.23 -3.78
CA PHE A 76 -22.78 11.02 -2.98
C PHE A 76 -23.09 11.26 -1.49
N ILE A 77 -22.65 12.36 -0.88
CA ILE A 77 -23.02 12.75 0.50
C ILE A 77 -24.01 13.92 0.45
N GLN A 78 -25.17 13.66 -0.15
CA GLN A 78 -26.17 14.69 -0.40
C GLN A 78 -26.80 15.22 0.90
N ASN A 79 -27.33 16.44 0.81
CA ASN A 79 -27.94 17.10 1.97
C ASN A 79 -29.32 16.52 2.27
N GLU A 80 -29.31 15.40 2.99
CA GLU A 80 -30.50 14.68 3.42
C GLU A 80 -30.66 14.72 4.95
N HIS A 81 -31.91 14.80 5.40
CA HIS A 81 -32.27 14.98 6.81
C HIS A 81 -33.39 14.02 7.23
N MET A 82 -33.39 13.66 8.51
CA MET A 82 -34.49 12.92 9.14
C MET A 82 -34.95 13.61 10.42
N ILE A 83 -36.25 13.57 10.65
CA ILE A 83 -36.87 14.10 11.87
C ILE A 83 -37.59 12.95 12.55
N PHE A 84 -37.09 12.56 13.71
CA PHE A 84 -37.73 11.55 14.56
C PHE A 84 -38.71 12.23 15.49
N LYS A 85 -39.93 11.70 15.56
CA LYS A 85 -41.00 12.18 16.43
C LYS A 85 -41.46 11.06 17.35
N ASN A 86 -41.94 11.41 18.54
CA ASN A 86 -42.61 10.45 19.42
C ASN A 86 -44.08 10.27 19.01
N ASP A 87 -44.80 9.38 19.71
CA ASP A 87 -46.21 9.08 19.45
C ASP A 87 -47.14 10.31 19.60
N LYS A 88 -46.69 11.35 20.31
CA LYS A 88 -47.39 12.63 20.47
C LYS A 88 -47.00 13.66 19.39
N GLY A 89 -46.24 13.27 18.38
CA GLY A 89 -45.77 14.13 17.30
C GLY A 89 -44.64 15.11 17.70
N LYS A 90 -44.14 15.07 18.93
CA LYS A 90 -43.04 15.92 19.41
C LYS A 90 -41.73 15.44 18.80
N ILE A 91 -40.95 16.37 18.26
CA ILE A 91 -39.61 16.08 17.72
C ILE A 91 -38.70 15.58 18.84
N ILE A 92 -38.16 14.39 18.65
CA ILE A 92 -37.16 13.76 19.50
C ILE A 92 -35.77 14.17 19.02
N GLU A 93 -35.51 14.04 17.72
CA GLU A 93 -34.19 14.24 17.16
C GLU A 93 -34.27 14.68 15.69
N LYS A 94 -33.32 15.51 15.27
CA LYS A 94 -33.09 15.84 13.86
C LYS A 94 -31.71 15.34 13.47
N PHE A 95 -31.64 14.51 12.44
CA PHE A 95 -30.40 14.00 11.90
C PHE A 95 -30.12 14.61 10.51
N SER A 96 -28.85 14.90 10.23
CA SER A 96 -28.36 15.38 8.92
C SER A 96 -27.17 14.54 8.52
N ILE A 97 -27.23 13.95 7.31
CA ILE A 97 -26.14 13.11 6.81
C ILE A 97 -24.84 13.90 6.71
N GLN A 98 -24.89 15.10 6.11
CA GLN A 98 -23.71 15.95 5.97
C GLN A 98 -23.18 16.44 7.32
N SER A 99 -24.05 16.84 8.26
CA SER A 99 -23.59 17.31 9.57
C SER A 99 -22.89 16.19 10.33
N TRP A 100 -23.48 15.00 10.34
CA TRP A 100 -22.86 13.83 10.95
C TRP A 100 -21.53 13.46 10.26
N PHE A 101 -21.53 13.33 8.93
CA PHE A 101 -20.35 12.91 8.19
C PHE A 101 -19.20 13.91 8.25
N PHE A 102 -19.47 15.22 8.22
CA PHE A 102 -18.41 16.25 8.16
C PHE A 102 -18.11 16.94 9.49
N ARG A 103 -18.86 16.67 10.56
CA ARG A 103 -18.58 17.26 11.89
C ARG A 103 -18.30 16.18 12.91
N GLU A 104 -19.14 15.15 12.97
CA GLU A 104 -19.10 14.12 14.01
C GLU A 104 -18.18 12.96 13.65
N MET A 105 -18.11 12.55 12.38
CA MET A 105 -17.18 11.48 12.01
C MET A 105 -15.74 11.94 12.26
N PRO A 106 -14.92 11.11 12.94
CA PRO A 106 -13.50 11.37 13.05
C PRO A 106 -12.91 11.46 11.65
N PHE A 107 -11.85 12.25 11.50
CA PHE A 107 -11.02 12.10 10.32
C PHE A 107 -10.64 10.64 10.20
N PHE A 108 -10.58 10.14 8.98
CA PHE A 108 -9.97 8.86 8.67
C PHE A 108 -8.52 8.93 9.13
N SER A 109 -8.31 8.56 10.39
CA SER A 109 -7.03 8.19 10.94
C SER A 109 -6.91 6.70 10.68
N LEU A 110 -5.76 6.30 10.16
CA LEU A 110 -5.35 4.91 10.15
C LEU A 110 -5.01 4.52 11.60
N GLU A 111 -6.00 4.53 12.49
CA GLU A 111 -5.89 3.93 13.82
C GLU A 111 -5.99 2.42 13.65
N PHE A 112 -4.87 1.84 13.27
CA PHE A 112 -4.72 0.38 13.18
C PHE A 112 -4.95 -0.23 14.55
N GLY A 113 -5.71 -1.33 14.62
CA GLY A 113 -5.93 -2.06 15.88
C GLY A 113 -4.61 -2.48 16.54
N LYS A 114 -4.65 -2.72 17.86
CA LYS A 114 -3.46 -3.14 18.64
C LYS A 114 -2.73 -4.32 17.96
N GLU A 115 -3.47 -5.32 17.52
CA GLU A 115 -2.95 -6.50 16.82
C GLU A 115 -2.13 -6.15 15.57
N ILE A 116 -2.63 -5.27 14.69
CA ILE A 116 -1.92 -4.83 13.48
C ILE A 116 -0.65 -4.05 13.86
N ARG A 117 -0.75 -3.15 14.85
CA ARG A 117 0.42 -2.39 15.32
C ARG A 117 1.48 -3.30 15.93
N ASP A 118 1.08 -4.32 16.68
CA ASP A 118 1.98 -5.29 17.28
C ASP A 118 2.65 -6.16 16.20
N ALA A 119 1.90 -6.58 15.17
CA ALA A 119 2.43 -7.32 14.03
C ALA A 119 3.44 -6.50 13.21
N VAL A 120 3.14 -5.22 12.93
CA VAL A 120 4.09 -4.32 12.27
C VAL A 120 5.31 -4.09 13.16
N LYS A 121 5.12 -3.88 14.46
CA LYS A 121 6.22 -3.69 15.42
C LYS A 121 7.15 -4.91 15.44
N LEU A 122 6.63 -6.13 15.30
CA LEU A 122 7.46 -7.33 15.16
C LEU A 122 8.40 -7.24 13.95
N ILE A 123 7.92 -6.79 12.79
CA ILE A 123 8.75 -6.59 11.58
C ILE A 123 9.80 -5.49 11.81
N LEU A 124 9.40 -4.36 12.41
CA LEU A 124 10.32 -3.24 12.68
C LEU A 124 11.42 -3.66 13.67
N ASN A 125 11.07 -4.44 14.70
CA ASN A 125 12.04 -5.01 15.62
C ASN A 125 12.98 -5.98 14.91
N HIS A 126 12.47 -6.85 14.03
CA HIS A 126 13.30 -7.75 13.22
C HIS A 126 14.30 -6.97 12.34
N MET A 127 13.86 -5.90 11.68
CA MET A 127 14.75 -5.04 10.90
C MET A 127 15.85 -4.43 11.77
N ARG A 128 15.49 -3.91 12.93
CA ARG A 128 16.43 -3.27 13.87
C ARG A 128 17.41 -4.27 14.46
N GLU A 129 16.91 -5.32 15.09
CA GLU A 129 17.69 -6.22 15.94
C GLU A 129 18.44 -7.26 15.10
N VAL A 130 17.81 -7.79 14.05
CA VAL A 130 18.37 -8.88 13.24
C VAL A 130 19.08 -8.35 12.01
N LEU A 131 18.41 -7.55 11.17
CA LEU A 131 18.96 -7.13 9.87
C LEU A 131 20.00 -6.01 9.99
N CYS A 132 19.82 -5.10 10.94
CA CYS A 132 20.73 -3.97 11.17
C CYS A 132 21.63 -4.17 12.39
N SER A 133 21.52 -5.29 13.11
CA SER A 133 22.31 -5.58 14.32
C SER A 133 22.30 -4.45 15.35
N SER A 134 21.15 -3.79 15.53
CA SER A 134 20.96 -2.58 16.36
C SER A 134 21.85 -1.38 16.01
N ASN A 135 22.48 -1.38 14.83
CA ASN A 135 23.17 -0.22 14.29
C ASN A 135 22.13 0.82 13.85
N LYS A 136 22.12 1.97 14.55
CA LYS A 136 21.12 3.03 14.33
C LYS A 136 21.18 3.65 12.94
N ASP A 137 22.36 3.79 12.36
CA ASP A 137 22.51 4.42 11.04
C ASP A 137 21.98 3.49 9.93
N GLN A 138 22.29 2.20 10.02
CA GLN A 138 21.75 1.18 9.13
C GLN A 138 20.23 1.06 9.28
N GLU A 139 19.72 1.06 10.52
CA GLU A 139 18.29 1.03 10.82
C GLU A 139 17.56 2.20 10.17
N LEU A 140 18.04 3.43 10.40
CA LEU A 140 17.46 4.65 9.84
C LEU A 140 17.48 4.63 8.31
N TYR A 141 18.59 4.21 7.71
CA TYR A 141 18.74 4.12 6.27
C TYR A 141 17.80 3.06 5.66
N MET A 142 17.77 1.86 6.24
CA MET A 142 16.89 0.77 5.82
C MET A 142 15.42 1.19 5.93
N MET A 143 15.01 1.78 7.05
CA MET A 143 13.66 2.28 7.26
C MET A 143 13.28 3.33 6.21
N GLY A 144 14.18 4.27 5.96
CA GLY A 144 13.98 5.30 4.94
C GLY A 144 13.81 4.73 3.53
N LEU A 145 14.54 3.66 3.17
CA LEU A 145 14.36 3.02 1.87
C LEU A 145 13.02 2.28 1.80
N ILE A 146 12.68 1.51 2.83
CA ILE A 146 11.44 0.72 2.88
C ILE A 146 10.20 1.61 2.83
N LEU A 147 10.19 2.73 3.56
CA LEU A 147 9.08 3.68 3.53
C LEU A 147 8.86 4.24 2.13
N ARG A 148 9.93 4.56 1.41
CA ARG A 148 9.86 5.06 0.03
C ARG A 148 9.35 4.00 -0.94
N ILE A 149 9.80 2.75 -0.81
CA ILE A 149 9.25 1.60 -1.56
C ILE A 149 7.75 1.44 -1.28
N ALA A 150 7.34 1.50 -0.01
CA ALA A 150 5.95 1.29 0.40
C ALA A 150 4.98 2.34 -0.16
N ILE A 151 5.44 3.57 -0.39
CA ILE A 151 4.65 4.64 -1.03
C ILE A 151 4.79 4.68 -2.55
N GLY A 152 5.50 3.72 -3.16
CA GLY A 152 5.68 3.65 -4.61
C GLY A 152 6.73 4.61 -5.18
N GLN A 153 7.57 5.21 -4.34
CA GLN A 153 8.63 6.12 -4.79
C GLN A 153 9.86 5.31 -5.23
N LYS A 154 10.27 5.47 -6.50
CA LYS A 154 11.52 4.91 -7.01
C LYS A 154 12.72 5.59 -6.35
N MET A 155 13.75 4.80 -6.06
CA MET A 155 15.03 5.24 -5.55
C MET A 155 16.15 4.92 -6.55
N SER A 156 17.12 5.83 -6.67
CA SER A 156 18.41 5.57 -7.33
C SER A 156 19.38 4.77 -6.42
N LYS A 157 18.84 3.97 -5.51
CA LYS A 157 19.59 3.19 -4.52
C LYS A 157 18.90 1.84 -4.33
N SER A 158 19.69 0.76 -4.30
CA SER A 158 19.21 -0.60 -4.05
C SER A 158 19.62 -1.10 -2.67
N MET A 159 18.87 -2.06 -2.12
CA MET A 159 19.25 -2.76 -0.90
C MET A 159 19.89 -4.10 -1.23
N PHE A 160 21.08 -4.35 -0.68
CA PHE A 160 21.73 -5.66 -0.74
C PHE A 160 21.75 -6.26 0.67
N LEU A 161 20.96 -7.32 0.86
CA LEU A 161 20.92 -8.07 2.11
C LEU A 161 21.76 -9.34 1.96
N TYR A 162 22.85 -9.39 2.72
CA TYR A 162 23.80 -10.49 2.71
C TYR A 162 23.99 -11.08 4.11
N SER A 163 23.82 -12.39 4.23
CA SER A 163 24.11 -13.18 5.45
C SER A 163 23.86 -14.67 5.17
N GLY A 164 24.17 -15.57 6.11
CA GLY A 164 23.84 -17.00 5.98
C GLY A 164 22.34 -17.29 5.80
N PRO A 165 21.95 -18.52 5.42
CA PRO A 165 20.54 -18.92 5.37
C PRO A 165 19.89 -18.86 6.78
N GLY A 166 18.57 -18.66 6.83
CA GLY A 166 17.83 -18.63 8.10
C GLY A 166 17.92 -17.34 8.90
N THR A 167 18.58 -16.30 8.39
CA THR A 167 18.75 -14.99 9.07
C THR A 167 17.59 -14.01 8.87
N GLY A 168 16.53 -14.43 8.19
CA GLY A 168 15.31 -13.63 8.03
C GLY A 168 15.35 -12.54 6.95
N LYS A 169 16.30 -12.57 6.01
CA LYS A 169 16.32 -11.68 4.82
C LYS A 169 15.03 -11.79 3.99
N THR A 170 14.63 -13.02 3.69
CA THR A 170 13.43 -13.33 2.91
C THR A 170 12.14 -12.95 3.63
N MET A 171 12.14 -12.91 4.97
CA MET A 171 10.97 -12.50 5.75
C MET A 171 10.60 -11.04 5.47
N LEU A 172 11.58 -10.15 5.39
CA LEU A 172 11.37 -8.73 5.08
C LEU A 172 10.80 -8.56 3.66
N THR A 173 11.44 -9.19 2.67
CA THR A 173 10.99 -9.07 1.27
C THR A 173 9.64 -9.75 1.05
N TRP A 174 9.34 -10.84 1.76
CA TRP A 174 8.00 -11.45 1.78
C TRP A 174 6.97 -10.49 2.37
N PHE A 175 7.24 -9.88 3.52
CA PHE A 175 6.33 -8.91 4.15
C PHE A 175 6.01 -7.76 3.20
N LEU A 176 7.02 -7.14 2.59
CA LEU A 176 6.80 -6.05 1.63
C LEU A 176 5.99 -6.50 0.42
N ARG A 177 6.30 -7.66 -0.15
CA ARG A 177 5.62 -8.16 -1.36
C ARG A 177 4.19 -8.62 -1.11
N ILE A 178 3.92 -9.27 0.02
CA ILE A 178 2.66 -9.95 0.27
C ILE A 178 1.72 -9.11 1.14
N MET A 179 2.26 -8.46 2.18
CA MET A 179 1.45 -7.75 3.18
C MET A 179 1.33 -6.25 2.91
N VAL A 180 2.31 -5.64 2.22
CA VAL A 180 2.33 -4.19 1.97
C VAL A 180 1.92 -3.85 0.54
N LEU A 181 2.66 -4.35 -0.46
CA LEU A 181 2.49 -3.98 -1.87
C LEU A 181 1.50 -4.89 -2.61
N GLY A 182 1.51 -6.18 -2.30
CA GLY A 182 0.80 -7.21 -3.06
C GLY A 182 1.55 -7.70 -4.31
N SER A 183 1.15 -8.86 -4.83
CA SER A 183 1.80 -9.55 -5.96
C SER A 183 1.59 -8.85 -7.31
N LYS A 184 0.58 -7.99 -7.44
CA LYS A 184 0.30 -7.27 -8.69
C LYS A 184 1.37 -6.24 -9.03
N ILE A 185 1.96 -5.60 -8.03
CA ILE A 185 2.95 -4.51 -8.21
C ILE A 185 4.33 -4.87 -7.63
N SER A 186 4.55 -6.13 -7.25
CA SER A 186 5.84 -6.61 -6.81
C SER A 186 6.18 -7.97 -7.43
N THR A 187 7.46 -8.23 -7.70
CA THR A 187 7.92 -9.51 -8.25
C THR A 187 9.16 -10.01 -7.52
N LYS A 188 9.34 -11.34 -7.51
CA LYS A 188 10.52 -12.03 -6.98
C LYS A 188 11.00 -13.04 -8.00
N THR A 189 12.29 -13.04 -8.29
CA THR A 189 12.91 -14.03 -9.18
C THR A 189 14.36 -14.29 -8.79
N SER A 190 14.88 -15.47 -9.13
CA SER A 190 16.33 -15.77 -9.07
C SER A 190 17.02 -15.53 -10.40
N ASN A 191 16.26 -15.27 -11.47
CA ASN A 191 16.77 -15.07 -12.81
C ASN A 191 17.17 -13.60 -13.03
N GLU A 192 18.46 -13.31 -12.94
CA GLU A 192 19.01 -11.96 -13.14
C GLU A 192 18.79 -11.42 -14.57
N LYS A 193 18.48 -12.29 -15.54
CA LYS A 193 18.13 -11.91 -16.91
C LYS A 193 16.82 -11.15 -17.02
N ILE A 194 16.04 -11.03 -15.95
CA ILE A 194 14.93 -10.08 -15.94
C ILE A 194 15.41 -8.62 -16.09
N ILE A 195 16.64 -8.32 -15.62
CA ILE A 195 17.30 -7.01 -15.79
C ILE A 195 18.25 -7.04 -16.99
N THR A 196 19.00 -8.13 -17.16
CA THR A 196 20.06 -8.18 -18.18
C THR A 196 19.66 -8.82 -19.51
N GLY A 197 18.52 -9.49 -19.58
CA GLY A 197 18.05 -10.15 -20.80
C GLY A 197 17.14 -9.25 -21.64
N SER A 198 16.75 -9.79 -22.79
CA SER A 198 15.84 -9.15 -23.75
C SER A 198 14.36 -9.40 -23.47
N PHE A 199 13.98 -10.04 -22.34
CA PHE A 199 12.56 -10.29 -22.04
C PHE A 199 12.29 -9.95 -20.58
N ASN A 200 11.58 -8.84 -20.38
CA ASN A 200 11.44 -8.21 -19.06
C ASN A 200 10.04 -7.66 -18.78
N LYS A 201 9.03 -8.06 -19.57
CA LYS A 201 7.62 -7.69 -19.38
C LYS A 201 7.11 -7.81 -17.96
N GLU A 202 7.64 -8.77 -17.19
CA GLU A 202 7.30 -8.94 -15.78
C GLU A 202 7.60 -7.71 -14.90
N LEU A 203 8.48 -6.81 -15.33
CA LEU A 203 8.83 -5.57 -14.63
C LEU A 203 7.86 -4.43 -14.90
N GLU A 204 7.04 -4.52 -15.94
CA GLU A 204 6.10 -3.46 -16.27
C GLU A 204 5.13 -3.21 -15.11
N GLY A 205 5.06 -1.95 -14.67
CA GLY A 205 4.20 -1.53 -13.54
C GLY A 205 4.60 -2.10 -12.18
N LYS A 206 5.82 -2.64 -12.02
CA LYS A 206 6.30 -3.15 -10.72
C LYS A 206 7.01 -2.06 -9.93
N VAL A 207 6.57 -1.85 -8.69
CA VAL A 207 7.20 -0.96 -7.70
C VAL A 207 8.40 -1.62 -7.03
N LEU A 208 8.39 -2.96 -6.91
CA LEU A 208 9.44 -3.72 -6.24
C LEU A 208 9.84 -4.96 -7.02
N LEU A 209 11.12 -5.08 -7.32
CA LEU A 209 11.79 -6.30 -7.77
C LEU A 209 12.65 -6.84 -6.63
N VAL A 210 12.47 -8.12 -6.31
CA VAL A 210 13.33 -8.85 -5.38
C VAL A 210 14.12 -9.89 -6.17
N LEU A 211 15.44 -9.76 -6.17
CA LEU A 211 16.34 -10.80 -6.68
C LEU A 211 16.75 -11.70 -5.51
N GLU A 212 16.35 -12.97 -5.57
CA GLU A 212 16.65 -13.96 -4.52
C GLU A 212 17.66 -14.96 -5.06
N GLU A 213 18.83 -15.08 -4.42
CA GLU A 213 19.84 -16.09 -4.76
C GLU A 213 20.27 -16.04 -6.25
N MET A 214 20.80 -14.89 -6.69
CA MET A 214 21.32 -14.74 -8.06
C MET A 214 22.36 -15.82 -8.36
N SER A 215 22.20 -16.46 -9.51
CA SER A 215 23.10 -17.52 -9.96
C SER A 215 24.51 -16.96 -10.21
N ASN A 216 25.55 -17.64 -9.71
CA ASN A 216 26.95 -17.23 -9.90
C ASN A 216 27.32 -17.33 -11.38
N SER A 217 27.12 -16.26 -12.15
CA SER A 217 27.70 -16.15 -13.50
C SER A 217 29.22 -15.97 -13.41
N LYS A 218 29.93 -16.39 -14.47
CA LYS A 218 31.40 -16.38 -14.52
C LYS A 218 31.92 -14.94 -14.42
N SER A 219 33.17 -14.74 -14.01
CA SER A 219 33.76 -13.42 -13.69
C SER A 219 33.63 -12.33 -14.77
N THR A 220 33.58 -12.70 -16.05
CA THR A 220 33.36 -11.76 -17.19
C THR A 220 31.92 -11.28 -17.32
N ASP A 221 30.94 -12.06 -16.84
CA ASP A 221 29.51 -11.69 -16.89
C ASP A 221 29.15 -10.67 -15.78
N TRP A 222 29.97 -10.60 -14.73
CA TRP A 222 29.73 -9.73 -13.57
C TRP A 222 29.76 -8.24 -13.92
N ILE A 223 30.75 -7.77 -14.67
CA ILE A 223 30.89 -6.33 -14.99
C ILE A 223 29.68 -5.87 -15.83
N THR A 224 29.30 -6.67 -16.82
CA THR A 224 28.12 -6.43 -17.64
C THR A 224 26.85 -6.42 -16.80
N PHE A 225 26.71 -7.36 -15.87
CA PHE A 225 25.58 -7.38 -14.92
C PHE A 225 25.56 -6.13 -14.04
N ALA A 226 26.68 -5.75 -13.42
CA ALA A 226 26.78 -4.59 -12.54
C ALA A 226 26.46 -3.27 -13.27
N ASN A 227 26.94 -3.11 -14.51
CA ASN A 227 26.64 -1.92 -15.32
C ASN A 227 25.15 -1.83 -15.65
N ARG A 228 24.54 -2.95 -16.05
CA ARG A 228 23.09 -3.01 -16.31
C ARG A 228 22.26 -2.82 -15.05
N LEU A 229 22.75 -3.28 -13.91
CA LEU A 229 22.10 -3.07 -12.62
C LEU A 229 22.10 -1.58 -12.24
N LYS A 230 23.25 -0.90 -12.37
CA LYS A 230 23.38 0.54 -12.14
C LYS A 230 22.44 1.33 -13.05
N ASP A 231 22.46 1.04 -14.34
CA ASP A 231 21.58 1.67 -15.33
C ASP A 231 20.09 1.46 -14.99
N PHE A 232 19.71 0.24 -14.61
CA PHE A 232 18.34 -0.06 -14.17
C PHE A 232 17.93 0.72 -12.90
N ILE A 233 18.83 0.86 -11.93
CA ILE A 233 18.58 1.61 -10.70
C ILE A 233 18.43 3.10 -11.00
N ASP A 234 19.29 3.65 -11.86
CA ASP A 234 19.35 5.10 -12.11
C ASP A 234 18.34 5.59 -13.16
N SER A 235 17.99 4.79 -14.17
CA SER A 235 17.18 5.24 -15.31
C SER A 235 15.70 5.41 -14.99
N ASP A 236 15.12 6.57 -15.28
CA ASP A 236 13.67 6.86 -15.13
C ASP A 236 12.78 6.11 -16.14
N THR A 237 13.38 5.49 -17.16
CA THR A 237 12.67 4.70 -18.17
C THR A 237 13.26 3.30 -18.31
N ILE A 238 12.42 2.35 -18.69
CA ILE A 238 12.83 0.99 -19.04
C ILE A 238 12.18 0.60 -20.37
N MET A 239 12.95 -0.03 -21.25
CA MET A 239 12.42 -0.66 -22.46
C MET A 239 11.79 -2.00 -22.11
N ILE A 240 10.49 -2.13 -22.33
CA ILE A 240 9.77 -3.39 -22.16
C ILE A 240 9.85 -4.20 -23.44
N GLU A 241 10.37 -5.42 -23.30
CA GLU A 241 10.50 -6.39 -24.38
C GLU A 241 9.68 -7.66 -24.06
N GLU A 242 8.78 -7.99 -24.99
CA GLU A 242 7.92 -9.16 -24.97
C GLU A 242 8.24 -10.07 -26.16
N LYS A 243 8.08 -11.39 -25.98
CA LYS A 243 8.26 -12.33 -27.10
C LYS A 243 7.31 -11.98 -28.24
N TYR A 244 7.88 -11.86 -29.44
CA TYR A 244 7.16 -11.59 -30.68
C TYR A 244 6.41 -10.25 -30.72
N LYS A 245 6.83 -9.25 -29.93
CA LYS A 245 6.28 -7.90 -29.97
C LYS A 245 7.37 -6.85 -30.10
N THR A 246 7.01 -5.70 -30.65
CA THR A 246 7.89 -4.53 -30.74
C THR A 246 8.18 -3.99 -29.33
N PRO A 247 9.44 -3.71 -28.98
CA PRO A 247 9.80 -3.05 -27.73
C PRO A 247 9.18 -1.65 -27.59
N TYR A 248 8.86 -1.25 -26.37
CA TYR A 248 8.33 0.10 -26.08
C TYR A 248 8.84 0.63 -24.73
N PRO A 249 9.05 1.94 -24.60
CA PRO A 249 9.49 2.54 -23.34
C PRO A 249 8.32 2.67 -22.36
N VAL A 250 8.60 2.44 -21.08
CA VAL A 250 7.70 2.76 -19.97
C VAL A 250 8.47 3.48 -18.87
N THR A 251 7.76 4.20 -17.99
CA THR A 251 8.36 4.77 -16.78
C THR A 251 8.85 3.64 -15.87
N ASN A 252 10.11 3.71 -15.47
CA ASN A 252 10.68 2.82 -14.48
C ASN A 252 10.32 3.34 -13.09
N ILE A 253 9.47 2.59 -12.37
CA ILE A 253 9.09 2.87 -10.99
C ILE A 253 9.63 1.81 -10.02
N THR A 254 10.53 0.93 -10.51
CA THR A 254 10.94 -0.27 -9.79
C THR A 254 12.10 0.01 -8.85
N ASN A 255 11.89 -0.31 -7.57
CA ASN A 255 12.95 -0.42 -6.58
C ASN A 255 13.51 -1.84 -6.53
N LEU A 256 14.79 -1.97 -6.19
CA LEU A 256 15.49 -3.24 -6.18
C LEU A 256 15.97 -3.63 -4.76
N ILE A 257 15.60 -4.84 -4.34
CA ILE A 257 16.19 -5.51 -3.19
C ILE A 257 16.82 -6.82 -3.66
N ILE A 258 18.05 -7.07 -3.22
CA ILE A 258 18.81 -8.28 -3.56
C ILE A 258 19.09 -9.03 -2.27
N ASN A 259 18.59 -10.27 -2.18
CA ASN A 259 18.88 -11.20 -1.10
C ASN A 259 19.93 -12.20 -1.56
N SER A 260 21.04 -12.29 -0.84
CA SER A 260 22.08 -13.29 -1.12
C SER A 260 22.62 -13.98 0.13
N ASN A 261 22.99 -15.24 -0.05
CA ASN A 261 23.76 -16.02 0.91
C ASN A 261 25.27 -16.09 0.57
N ASN A 262 25.69 -15.48 -0.55
CA ASN A 262 27.07 -15.49 -1.03
C ASN A 262 27.63 -14.06 -1.11
N SER A 263 28.75 -13.80 -0.42
CA SER A 263 29.40 -12.49 -0.39
C SER A 263 29.94 -12.06 -1.74
N LYS A 264 30.18 -13.03 -2.64
CA LYS A 264 30.69 -12.79 -4.00
C LYS A 264 29.58 -12.52 -5.01
N THR A 265 28.31 -12.49 -4.59
CA THR A 265 27.17 -12.24 -5.48
C THR A 265 27.16 -10.82 -6.05
N ILE A 266 27.72 -9.84 -5.32
CA ILE A 266 27.91 -8.48 -5.82
C ILE A 266 29.30 -7.99 -5.46
N ARG A 267 30.11 -7.60 -6.45
CA ARG A 267 31.31 -6.78 -6.19
C ARG A 267 30.92 -5.32 -6.24
N LEU A 268 31.10 -4.63 -5.12
CA LEU A 268 31.03 -3.19 -5.07
C LEU A 268 32.37 -2.65 -5.58
N ASP A 269 32.33 -1.70 -6.50
CA ASP A 269 33.53 -0.94 -6.84
C ASP A 269 33.92 -0.16 -5.59
N THR A 270 35.01 -0.56 -4.94
CA THR A 270 35.60 0.26 -3.89
C THR A 270 36.11 1.54 -4.54
N LEU A 271 35.66 2.69 -4.02
CA LEU A 271 36.45 3.90 -4.18
C LEU A 271 37.84 3.56 -3.62
N VAL A 272 38.85 3.62 -4.48
CA VAL A 272 40.23 3.61 -4.04
C VAL A 272 40.38 4.91 -3.24
N GLU A 273 40.45 4.79 -1.91
CA GLU A 273 41.05 5.82 -1.06
C GLU A 273 42.57 5.77 -1.22
#